data_AF-A0A4Q4BPF9-F1
#
_entry.id   AF-A0A4Q4BPF9-F1
#
_cell.length_a   1.000
_cell.length_b   1.000
_cell.length_c   1.000
_cell.angle_alpha   90.00
_cell.angle_beta   90.00
_cell.angle_gamma   90.00
#
_symmetry.space_group_name_H-M   'P 1'
#
loop_
_entity.id
_entity.type
_entity.pdbx_description
1 polymer ?
#
loop_
_entity_poly.entity_id
_entity_poly.type
_entity_poly.pdbx_seq_one_letter_code
_entity_poly.pdbx_strand_id
1 'polypeptide(L)'
;MSDWSPDLARKTYSIPHWSDGYFDVDDKGRIVVRPKGAEGPAIALPEVVDASLAAGGNLPVLVRFPDILGHRLGKLQAAFAQARKDWDYAGGYTAVYP
;
A
#
# COMPACT_ATOMS: atom_id res chain seq x y z
N MET A 1 29.30 -11.61 6.66
CA MET A 1 27.96 -11.00 6.85
C MET A 1 27.61 -10.33 5.54
N SER A 2 26.40 -10.49 5.03
CA SER A 2 25.97 -9.69 3.87
C SER A 2 25.83 -8.24 4.32
N ASP A 3 26.46 -7.31 3.62
CA ASP A 3 26.28 -5.88 3.88
C ASP A 3 24.80 -5.51 3.79
N TRP A 4 24.36 -4.62 4.67
CA TRP A 4 22.98 -4.16 4.69
C TRP A 4 22.67 -3.36 3.41
N SER A 5 21.47 -3.58 2.85
CA SER A 5 20.93 -2.79 1.73
C SER A 5 19.40 -2.74 1.76
N PRO A 6 18.76 -1.74 1.12
CA PRO A 6 17.31 -1.72 0.95
C PRO A 6 16.77 -3.00 0.29
N ASP A 7 17.49 -3.55 -0.70
CA ASP A 7 17.11 -4.80 -1.36
C ASP A 7 17.18 -6.01 -0.41
N LEU A 8 18.19 -6.05 0.46
CA LEU A 8 18.27 -7.07 1.49
C LEU A 8 17.10 -6.96 2.46
N ALA A 9 16.67 -5.74 2.83
CA ALA A 9 15.50 -5.52 3.66
C ALA A 9 14.20 -5.98 2.96
N ARG A 10 14.00 -5.60 1.68
CA ARG A 10 12.85 -6.05 0.86
C ARG A 10 12.77 -7.57 0.78
N LYS A 11 13.91 -8.24 0.58
CA LYS A 11 14.00 -9.70 0.52
C LYS A 11 13.73 -10.33 1.89
N THR A 12 14.40 -9.86 2.94
CA THR A 12 14.27 -10.39 4.31
C THR A 12 12.82 -10.32 4.80
N TYR A 13 12.14 -9.21 4.56
CA TYR A 13 10.76 -8.99 4.98
C TYR A 13 9.73 -9.35 3.91
N SER A 14 10.17 -9.92 2.77
CA SER A 14 9.31 -10.38 1.67
C SER A 14 8.31 -9.31 1.19
N ILE A 15 8.70 -8.04 1.25
CA ILE A 15 7.82 -6.88 1.01
C ILE A 15 7.10 -6.95 -0.35
N PRO A 16 7.78 -7.33 -1.46
CA PRO A 16 7.11 -7.44 -2.77
C PRO A 16 5.95 -8.45 -2.81
N HIS A 17 5.90 -9.41 -1.90
CA HIS A 17 4.92 -10.50 -1.94
C HIS A 17 3.60 -10.19 -1.23
N TRP A 18 3.58 -9.26 -0.28
CA TRP A 18 2.38 -8.93 0.50
C TRP A 18 1.94 -7.47 0.36
N SER A 19 2.85 -6.57 -0.03
CA SER A 19 2.58 -5.13 0.00
C SER A 19 1.62 -4.66 -1.08
N ASP A 20 1.47 -5.41 -2.18
CA ASP A 20 0.71 -5.04 -3.37
C ASP A 20 1.09 -3.63 -3.92
N GLY A 21 2.34 -3.22 -3.69
CA GLY A 21 2.86 -1.91 -4.08
C GLY A 21 2.48 -0.75 -3.14
N TYR A 22 1.76 -1.01 -2.04
CA TYR A 22 1.42 0.02 -1.04
C TYR A 22 2.52 0.26 -0.02
N PHE A 23 3.42 -0.70 0.19
CA PHE A 23 4.52 -0.60 1.14
C PHE A 23 5.84 -0.97 0.47
N ASP A 24 6.90 -0.24 0.80
CA ASP A 24 8.24 -0.49 0.26
C ASP A 24 9.31 0.04 1.22
N VAL A 25 10.58 -0.18 0.92
CA VAL A 25 11.72 0.45 1.59
C VAL A 25 12.28 1.53 0.67
N ASP A 26 12.57 2.73 1.17
CA ASP A 26 13.24 3.77 0.38
C ASP A 26 14.77 3.61 0.37
N ASP A 27 15.46 4.45 -0.40
CA ASP A 27 16.93 4.43 -0.51
C ASP A 27 17.64 4.78 0.81
N LYS A 28 16.91 5.34 1.78
CA LYS A 28 17.40 5.62 3.13
C LYS A 28 17.14 4.46 4.10
N GLY A 29 16.58 3.34 3.62
CA GLY A 29 16.29 2.17 4.45
C GLY A 29 15.02 2.28 5.29
N ARG A 30 14.15 3.27 5.01
CA ARG A 30 12.92 3.52 5.79
C ARG A 30 11.74 2.85 5.13
N ILE A 31 10.82 2.32 5.93
CA ILE A 31 9.53 1.86 5.41
C ILE A 31 8.72 3.05 4.90
N VAL A 32 8.23 2.94 3.67
CA VAL A 32 7.36 3.93 3.03
C VAL A 32 6.00 3.33 2.70
N VAL A 33 4.99 4.19 2.69
CA VAL A 33 3.63 3.88 2.26
C VAL A 33 3.33 4.65 0.98
N ARG A 34 2.72 3.99 -0.01
CA ARG A 34 2.22 4.60 -1.25
C ARG A 34 0.69 4.42 -1.32
N PRO A 35 -0.10 5.32 -0.71
CA PRO A 35 -1.53 5.08 -0.51
C PRO A 35 -2.34 4.93 -1.82
N LYS A 36 -1.80 5.42 -2.94
CA LYS A 36 -2.42 5.39 -4.27
C LYS A 36 -1.77 4.34 -5.20
N GLY A 37 -1.10 3.33 -4.65
CA GLY A 37 -0.42 2.27 -5.41
C GLY A 37 1.04 2.60 -5.76
N ALA A 38 1.69 1.70 -6.50
CA ALA A 38 3.14 1.74 -6.74
C ALA A 38 3.64 3.05 -7.41
N GLU A 39 2.83 3.64 -8.28
CA GLU A 39 3.12 4.91 -8.98
C GLU A 39 2.65 6.16 -8.19
N GLY A 40 2.09 5.95 -6.99
CA GLY A 40 1.57 7.01 -6.14
C GLY A 40 2.65 7.72 -5.33
N PRO A 41 2.30 8.83 -4.66
CA PRO A 41 3.21 9.52 -3.75
C PRO A 41 3.63 8.60 -2.61
N ALA A 42 4.92 8.63 -2.26
CA ALA A 42 5.49 7.87 -1.16
C ALA A 42 5.61 8.73 0.11
N ILE A 43 5.25 8.13 1.25
CA ILE A 43 5.31 8.77 2.58
C ILE A 43 6.16 7.88 3.48
N ALA A 44 7.20 8.42 4.10
CA ALA A 44 7.98 7.66 5.07
C ALA A 44 7.20 7.51 6.37
N LEU A 45 6.92 6.28 6.80
CA LEU A 45 6.13 6.02 8.00
C LEU A 45 6.75 6.62 9.28
N PRO A 46 8.09 6.62 9.46
CA PRO A 46 8.70 7.30 10.60
C PRO A 46 8.34 8.79 10.68
N GLU A 47 8.28 9.50 9.55
CA GLU A 47 7.92 10.92 9.53
C GLU A 47 6.47 11.16 9.97
N VAL A 48 5.56 10.23 9.66
CA VAL A 48 4.17 10.27 10.14
C VAL A 48 4.09 10.09 11.66
N VAL A 49 4.89 9.17 12.20
CA VAL A 49 4.97 8.93 13.64
C VAL A 49 5.56 10.15 14.36
N ASP A 50 6.67 10.70 13.85
CA ASP A 50 7.32 11.88 14.40
C ASP A 50 6.38 13.09 14.40
N ALA A 51 5.66 13.32 13.29
CA ALA A 51 4.66 14.38 13.21
C ALA A 51 3.51 14.18 14.21
N SER A 52 3.05 12.94 14.40
CA SER A 52 2.01 12.62 15.38
C SER A 52 2.46 12.89 16.81
N LEU A 53 3.71 12.56 17.16
CA LEU A 53 4.28 12.81 18.48
C LEU A 53 4.48 14.31 18.72
N ALA A 54 5.00 15.04 17.73
CA ALA A 54 5.16 16.49 17.80
C ALA A 54 3.82 17.22 17.97
N ALA A 55 2.73 16.66 17.45
CA ALA A 55 1.37 17.16 17.64
C ALA A 55 0.74 16.78 19.01
N GLY A 56 1.50 16.17 19.92
CA GLY A 56 1.03 15.77 21.25
C GLY A 56 0.36 14.38 21.30
N GLY A 57 0.47 13.60 20.22
CA GLY A 57 0.04 12.20 20.22
C GLY A 57 0.94 11.31 21.09
N ASN A 58 0.41 10.16 21.50
CA ASN A 58 1.13 9.15 22.28
C ASN A 58 1.09 7.80 21.57
N LEU A 59 2.09 6.95 21.83
CA LEU A 59 2.12 5.57 21.35
C LEU A 59 1.40 4.62 22.31
N PRO A 60 0.81 3.51 21.83
CA PRO A 60 0.75 3.07 20.44
C PRO A 60 -0.26 3.87 19.59
N VAL A 61 0.05 4.07 18.31
CA VAL A 61 -0.83 4.75 17.35
C VAL A 61 -1.26 3.81 16.23
N LEU A 62 -2.53 3.89 15.82
CA LEU A 62 -3.05 3.22 14.64
C LEU A 62 -3.18 4.21 13.48
N VAL A 63 -2.28 4.11 12.51
CA VAL A 63 -2.30 4.94 11.30
C VAL A 63 -3.17 4.27 10.24
N ARG A 64 -4.10 5.03 9.65
CA ARG A 64 -5.00 4.57 8.59
C ARG A 64 -4.72 5.34 7.31
N PHE A 65 -4.76 4.64 6.17
CA PHE A 65 -4.60 5.22 4.84
C PHE A 65 -5.87 4.97 4.00
N PRO A 66 -6.90 5.83 4.10
CA PRO A 66 -8.17 5.64 3.38
C PRO A 66 -8.01 5.56 1.87
N ASP A 67 -7.00 6.22 1.30
CA ASP A 67 -6.69 6.16 -0.13
C ASP A 67 -6.39 4.73 -0.61
N ILE A 68 -5.81 3.88 0.24
CA ILE A 68 -5.58 2.45 -0.09
C ILE A 68 -6.91 1.75 -0.31
N LEU A 69 -7.93 2.04 0.50
CA LEU A 69 -9.26 1.45 0.35
C LEU A 69 -9.87 1.84 -1.00
N GLY A 70 -9.79 3.11 -1.36
CA GLY A 70 -10.27 3.62 -2.65
C GLY A 70 -9.52 2.97 -3.83
N HIS A 71 -8.19 2.89 -3.74
CA HIS A 71 -7.37 2.27 -4.79
C HIS A 71 -7.66 0.77 -4.93
N ARG A 72 -7.83 0.03 -3.82
CA ARG A 72 -8.20 -1.40 -3.86
C ARG A 72 -9.60 -1.63 -4.42
N LEU A 73 -10.57 -0.77 -4.08
CA LEU A 73 -11.91 -0.85 -4.66
C LEU A 73 -11.86 -0.67 -6.19
N GLY A 74 -11.12 0.32 -6.67
CA GLY A 74 -10.92 0.54 -8.11
C GLY A 74 -10.25 -0.65 -8.79
N LYS A 75 -9.21 -1.22 -8.18
CA LYS A 75 -8.52 -2.42 -8.69
C LYS A 75 -9.46 -3.63 -8.77
N LEU A 76 -10.31 -3.85 -7.77
CA LEU A 76 -11.31 -4.92 -7.76
C LEU A 76 -12.33 -4.73 -8.88
N GLN A 77 -12.89 -3.53 -9.01
CA GLN A 77 -13.86 -3.21 -10.07
C GLN A 77 -13.24 -3.37 -11.46
N ALA A 78 -11.99 -2.94 -11.65
CA ALA A 78 -11.27 -3.09 -12.91
C ALA A 78 -11.03 -4.57 -13.26
N ALA A 79 -10.68 -5.40 -12.29
CA ALA A 79 -10.50 -6.84 -12.51
C ALA A 79 -11.79 -7.52 -12.99
N PHE A 80 -12.93 -7.20 -12.37
CA PHE A 80 -14.23 -7.72 -12.82
C PHE A 80 -14.66 -7.13 -14.17
N ALA A 81 -14.38 -5.85 -14.43
CA ALA A 81 -14.65 -5.25 -15.74
C ALA A 81 -13.85 -5.94 -16.85
N GLN A 82 -12.57 -6.26 -16.59
CA GLN A 82 -11.72 -7.00 -17.54
C GLN A 82 -12.27 -8.41 -17.78
N ALA A 83 -12.56 -9.18 -16.73
CA ALA A 83 -13.13 -10.52 -16.87
C ALA A 83 -14.47 -10.51 -17.61
N ARG A 84 -15.33 -9.51 -17.37
CA ARG A 84 -16.58 -9.38 -18.13
C ARG A 84 -16.33 -9.18 -19.62
N LYS A 85 -15.34 -8.36 -19.98
CA LYS A 85 -14.94 -8.13 -21.38
C LYS A 85 -14.38 -9.39 -22.02
N ASP A 86 -13.52 -10.13 -21.31
CA ASP A 86 -12.86 -11.33 -21.85
C ASP A 86 -13.84 -12.49 -22.12
N TRP A 87 -15.02 -12.46 -21.48
CA TRP A 87 -16.03 -13.51 -21.57
C TRP A 87 -17.38 -13.02 -22.12
N ASP A 88 -17.42 -11.82 -22.72
CA ASP A 88 -18.64 -11.18 -23.26
C ASP A 88 -19.83 -11.20 -22.30
N TYR A 89 -19.57 -11.03 -21.00
CA TYR A 89 -20.59 -11.10 -19.97
C TYR A 89 -21.40 -9.78 -19.89
N ALA A 90 -22.67 -9.85 -20.30
CA ALA A 90 -23.55 -8.68 -20.39
C ALA A 90 -24.03 -8.13 -19.03
N GLY A 91 -24.05 -8.94 -17.97
CA GLY A 91 -24.48 -8.50 -16.64
C GLY A 91 -23.52 -7.47 -16.01
N GLY A 92 -24.02 -6.63 -15.11
CA GLY A 92 -23.21 -5.65 -14.37
C GLY A 92 -22.44 -6.26 -13.20
N TYR A 93 -21.43 -5.54 -12.70
CA TYR A 93 -20.74 -5.86 -11.45
C TYR A 93 -20.82 -4.67 -10.49
N THR A 94 -21.21 -4.94 -9.24
CA THR A 94 -21.23 -3.97 -8.14
C THR A 94 -20.48 -4.56 -6.95
N ALA A 95 -19.45 -3.85 -6.49
CA ALA A 95 -18.77 -4.21 -5.25
C ALA A 95 -19.62 -3.76 -4.06
N VAL A 96 -19.86 -4.67 -3.11
CA VAL A 96 -20.59 -4.40 -1.87
C VAL A 96 -19.66 -4.67 -0.69
N TYR A 97 -19.53 -3.69 0.21
CA TYR A 97 -18.76 -3.82 1.45
C TYR A 97 -19.70 -4.27 2.58
N PRO A 98 -19.40 -5.36 3.31
CA PRO A 98 -20.21 -5.85 4.43
C PRO A 98 -20.12 -4.98 5.68
#